data_AF-A0A317U0Y1-F1
#
_entry.id   AF-A0A317U0Y1-F1
#
_cell.length_a   1.000
_cell.length_b   1.000
_cell.length_c   1.000
_cell.angle_alpha   90.00
_cell.angle_beta   90.00
_cell.angle_gamma   90.00
#
_symmetry.space_group_name_H-M   'P 1'
#
loop_
_entity.id
_entity.type
_entity.pdbx_description
1 polymer ?
#
loop_
_entity_poly.entity_id
_entity_poly.type
_entity_poly.pdbx_seq_one_letter_code
_entity_poly.pdbx_strand_id
1 'polypeptide(L)'
;MPKLNKVDNSSDGNCLYYAYGISLMYHLRKNGERAEAESIFTRLGLNPAEKAKLFYLLGNEKNKPFTPLHIKRIIEPILGSALRHYAANMTRENFLENPKGSSLYTATNYGMIFLFKKMLKQKEHPALFLFESDSFDNENYNTAEIFKVENMSREMHAFMSAKFEEIINIFDHEWFAEQREPKSLAEIGNYMFHLKQHLTDVIGEMTVAFFLKEEHKNLEAYIRHLSTNYRWGTEETLMLMHCKLQGEIRERIDDGHVAIRYETPMALQIYRDGTPYFSSEEHGTPDIILNNSGNTHWFSLINSEFYSINSEHILRNDLLDIVGFNAYMQKMLEKGDDLEKTDKTASDEIYLLHKRLTEEKEKFLAQDSRITRKEFAAACNTLLSDPNATKELQKQYGAVDILNNIINCLYLIVTFDFSNLLLGNFNVINPLGINSMFHRVNTLKTSLKISLLDLENSEILDNNNQLG
;
A
#
# COMPACT_ATOMS: atom_id res chain seq x y z
N MET A 1 1.22 -3.97 -26.52
CA MET A 1 0.87 -3.95 -25.07
C MET A 1 1.89 -3.08 -24.35
N PRO A 2 1.47 -2.25 -23.39
CA PRO A 2 2.38 -1.44 -22.59
C PRO A 2 3.37 -2.36 -21.87
N LYS A 3 4.64 -1.95 -21.78
CA LYS A 3 5.65 -2.73 -21.05
C LYS A 3 5.40 -2.57 -19.55
N LEU A 4 5.02 -3.65 -18.87
CA LEU A 4 4.72 -3.65 -17.44
C LEU A 4 5.95 -4.05 -16.62
N ASN A 5 6.26 -3.29 -15.57
CA ASN A 5 7.30 -3.59 -14.61
C ASN A 5 6.68 -4.12 -13.31
N LYS A 6 7.27 -5.19 -12.79
CA LYS A 6 6.94 -5.74 -11.47
C LYS A 6 7.49 -4.81 -10.38
N VAL A 7 6.63 -4.42 -9.44
CA VAL A 7 7.04 -3.79 -8.17
C VAL A 7 6.57 -4.68 -7.03
N ASP A 8 7.55 -5.28 -6.34
CA ASP A 8 7.30 -6.24 -5.26
C ASP A 8 7.16 -5.56 -3.89
N ASN A 9 6.67 -6.31 -2.92
CA ASN A 9 6.48 -5.86 -1.53
C ASN A 9 7.11 -6.85 -0.53
N SER A 10 7.16 -6.45 0.74
CA SER A 10 7.80 -7.22 1.82
C SER A 10 7.15 -8.59 2.13
N SER A 11 5.97 -8.90 1.59
CA SER A 11 5.39 -10.26 1.55
C SER A 11 5.20 -10.96 2.90
N ASP A 12 4.81 -10.23 3.94
CA ASP A 12 4.62 -10.75 5.30
C ASP A 12 3.20 -11.31 5.58
N GLY A 13 2.36 -11.46 4.55
CA GLY A 13 0.94 -11.80 4.67
C GLY A 13 0.00 -10.60 4.47
N ASN A 14 0.53 -9.39 4.31
CA ASN A 14 -0.21 -8.20 3.90
C ASN A 14 -0.08 -7.87 2.40
N CYS A 15 0.43 -8.81 1.59
CA CYS A 15 0.83 -8.56 0.19
C CYS A 15 -0.27 -7.92 -0.67
N LEU A 16 -1.54 -8.27 -0.49
CA LEU A 16 -2.67 -7.62 -1.20
C LEU A 16 -2.70 -6.11 -0.93
N TYR A 17 -2.71 -5.73 0.34
CA TYR A 17 -2.85 -4.34 0.77
C TYR A 17 -1.60 -3.52 0.45
N TYR A 18 -0.41 -4.14 0.54
CA TYR A 18 0.83 -3.51 0.11
C TYR A 18 0.85 -3.28 -1.40
N ALA A 19 0.50 -4.30 -2.20
CA ALA A 19 0.42 -4.18 -3.65
C ALA A 19 -0.61 -3.11 -4.07
N TYR A 20 -1.78 -3.09 -3.43
CA TYR A 20 -2.77 -2.04 -3.68
C TYR A 20 -2.23 -0.66 -3.31
N GLY A 21 -1.62 -0.50 -2.13
CA GLY A 21 -1.04 0.78 -1.68
C GLY A 21 0.07 1.29 -2.60
N ILE A 22 0.94 0.40 -3.08
CA ILE A 22 1.99 0.74 -4.07
C ILE A 22 1.36 1.20 -5.38
N SER A 23 0.42 0.42 -5.94
CA SER A 23 -0.25 0.78 -7.20
C SER A 23 -1.04 2.09 -7.07
N LEU A 24 -1.72 2.31 -5.94
CA LEU A 24 -2.44 3.55 -5.64
C LEU A 24 -1.48 4.74 -5.61
N MET A 25 -0.34 4.65 -4.92
CA MET A 25 0.64 5.73 -4.89
C MET A 25 1.18 6.07 -6.28
N TYR A 26 1.38 5.06 -7.13
CA TYR A 26 1.80 5.27 -8.51
C TYR A 26 0.70 5.94 -9.36
N HIS A 27 -0.55 5.51 -9.21
CA HIS A 27 -1.69 6.17 -9.85
C HIS A 27 -1.81 7.64 -9.43
N LEU A 28 -1.78 7.92 -8.11
CA LEU A 28 -1.87 9.28 -7.57
C LEU A 28 -0.69 10.16 -7.98
N ARG A 29 0.51 9.60 -8.14
CA ARG A 29 1.68 10.35 -8.63
C ARG A 29 1.53 10.70 -10.11
N LYS A 30 0.93 9.81 -10.90
CA LYS A 30 0.72 9.96 -12.35
C LYS A 30 -0.40 10.93 -12.69
N ASN A 31 -1.58 10.70 -12.12
CA ASN A 31 -2.84 11.33 -12.52
C ASN A 31 -3.47 12.18 -11.40
N GLY A 32 -3.03 12.00 -10.15
CA GLY A 32 -3.73 12.56 -8.99
C GLY A 32 -3.52 14.05 -8.82
N GLU A 33 -4.62 14.81 -8.86
CA GLU A 33 -4.63 16.15 -8.29
C GLU A 33 -4.44 16.05 -6.77
N ARG A 34 -3.83 17.07 -6.16
CA ARG A 34 -3.63 17.09 -4.70
C ARG A 34 -4.94 16.90 -3.94
N ALA A 35 -6.05 17.42 -4.47
CA ALA A 35 -7.38 17.29 -3.88
C ALA A 35 -7.91 15.84 -3.93
N GLU A 36 -7.68 15.12 -5.02
CA GLU A 36 -8.08 13.70 -5.16
C GLU A 36 -7.30 12.82 -4.18
N ALA A 37 -5.98 13.01 -4.11
CA ALA A 37 -5.14 12.31 -3.13
C ALA A 37 -5.56 12.61 -1.68
N GLU A 38 -5.89 13.87 -1.37
CA GLU A 38 -6.40 14.25 -0.05
C GLU A 38 -7.74 13.57 0.27
N SER A 39 -8.65 13.50 -0.70
CA SER A 39 -9.94 12.81 -0.54
C SER A 39 -9.74 11.32 -0.22
N ILE A 40 -8.91 10.63 -1.00
CA ILE A 40 -8.58 9.22 -0.79
C ILE A 40 -7.90 9.00 0.58
N PHE A 41 -6.90 9.80 0.93
CA PHE A 41 -6.23 9.69 2.22
C PHE A 41 -7.16 9.99 3.41
N THR A 42 -8.16 10.85 3.21
CA THR A 42 -9.18 11.14 4.21
C THR A 42 -10.14 9.97 4.38
N ARG A 43 -10.61 9.33 3.30
CA ARG A 43 -11.43 8.10 3.37
C ARG A 43 -10.70 6.96 4.09
N LEU A 44 -9.38 6.86 3.87
CA LEU A 44 -8.52 5.89 4.56
C LEU A 44 -8.27 6.23 6.04
N GLY A 45 -8.74 7.38 6.53
CA GLY A 45 -8.56 7.79 7.92
C GLY A 45 -7.12 8.15 8.29
N LEU A 46 -6.28 8.52 7.32
CA LEU A 46 -4.87 8.85 7.58
C LEU A 46 -4.75 10.14 8.40
N ASN A 47 -3.82 10.14 9.35
CA ASN A 47 -3.54 11.33 10.14
C ASN A 47 -2.67 12.35 9.36
N PRO A 48 -2.58 13.62 9.79
CA PRO A 48 -1.82 14.64 9.08
C PRO A 48 -0.34 14.31 8.85
N ALA A 49 0.32 13.62 9.79
CA ALA A 49 1.72 13.26 9.67
C ALA A 49 1.95 12.15 8.63
N GLU A 50 1.04 11.19 8.54
CA GLU A 50 1.04 10.15 7.52
C GLU A 50 0.78 10.74 6.13
N LYS A 51 -0.24 11.58 6.01
CA LYS A 51 -0.55 12.33 4.79
C LYS A 51 0.66 13.13 4.30
N ALA A 52 1.34 13.85 5.19
CA ALA A 52 2.52 14.63 4.84
C ALA A 52 3.64 13.77 4.23
N LYS A 53 3.91 12.58 4.79
CA LYS A 53 4.91 11.64 4.23
C LYS A 53 4.51 11.13 2.85
N LEU A 54 3.24 10.81 2.64
CA LEU A 54 2.75 10.36 1.34
C LEU A 54 2.76 11.50 0.31
N PHE A 55 2.35 12.72 0.68
CA PHE A 55 2.42 13.88 -0.21
C PHE A 55 3.84 14.26 -0.59
N TYR A 56 4.81 14.11 0.31
CA TYR A 56 6.23 14.26 -0.02
C TYR A 56 6.63 13.30 -1.14
N LEU A 57 6.22 12.03 -1.05
CA LEU A 57 6.43 11.05 -2.12
C LEU A 57 5.67 11.42 -3.41
N LEU A 58 4.45 11.94 -3.34
CA LEU A 58 3.70 12.34 -4.54
C LEU A 58 4.31 13.59 -5.23
N GLY A 59 4.91 14.50 -4.47
CA GLY A 59 5.50 15.74 -4.98
C GLY A 59 6.90 15.57 -5.56
N ASN A 60 7.72 14.68 -5.00
CA ASN A 60 9.11 14.51 -5.42
C ASN A 60 9.25 13.58 -6.62
N GLU A 61 10.06 14.01 -7.59
CA GLU A 61 10.58 13.18 -8.68
C GLU A 61 9.50 12.35 -9.39
N LYS A 62 8.46 13.03 -9.88
CA LYS A 62 7.26 12.40 -10.47
C LYS A 62 7.56 11.37 -11.58
N ASN A 63 8.69 11.51 -12.27
CA ASN A 63 9.11 10.65 -13.38
C ASN A 63 10.02 9.49 -12.95
N LYS A 64 10.30 9.31 -11.65
CA LYS A 64 11.11 8.21 -11.12
C LYS A 64 10.25 7.18 -10.38
N PRO A 65 10.62 5.88 -10.41
CA PRO A 65 9.95 4.87 -9.63
C PRO A 65 10.15 5.11 -8.12
N PHE A 66 9.24 4.61 -7.28
CA PHE A 66 9.48 4.57 -5.84
C PHE A 66 10.62 3.59 -5.54
N THR A 67 11.56 4.00 -4.70
CA THR A 67 12.63 3.11 -4.25
C THR A 67 12.07 2.04 -3.30
N PRO A 68 12.76 0.89 -3.14
CA PRO A 68 12.40 -0.10 -2.13
C PRO A 68 12.31 0.48 -0.71
N LEU A 69 13.08 1.53 -0.42
CA LEU A 69 13.05 2.20 0.88
C LEU A 69 11.77 3.03 1.06
N HIS A 70 11.34 3.77 0.02
CA HIS A 70 10.05 4.48 0.04
C HIS A 70 8.90 3.49 0.28
N ILE A 71 8.93 2.36 -0.43
CA ILE A 71 7.93 1.31 -0.30
C ILE A 71 7.92 0.76 1.12
N LYS A 72 9.04 0.21 1.60
CA LYS A 72 9.14 -0.49 2.89
C LYS A 72 8.98 0.42 4.11
N ARG A 73 9.44 1.67 4.06
CA ARG A 73 9.45 2.57 5.23
C ARG A 73 8.30 3.57 5.29
N ILE A 74 7.62 3.82 4.17
CA ILE A 74 6.55 4.84 4.11
C ILE A 74 5.27 4.24 3.56
N ILE A 75 5.29 3.67 2.35
CA ILE A 75 4.06 3.22 1.66
C ILE A 75 3.43 2.03 2.40
N GLU A 76 4.19 0.94 2.62
CA GLU A 76 3.67 -0.27 3.27
C GLU A 76 3.17 -0.01 4.69
N PRO A 77 3.94 0.66 5.60
CA PRO A 77 3.50 0.84 6.97
C PRO A 77 2.27 1.75 7.13
N ILE A 78 2.10 2.72 6.23
CA ILE A 78 0.96 3.66 6.27
C ILE A 78 -0.23 3.04 5.55
N LEU A 79 -0.09 2.78 4.25
CA LEU A 79 -1.20 2.37 3.41
C LEU A 79 -1.60 0.91 3.62
N GLY A 80 -0.66 0.00 3.91
CA GLY A 80 -0.98 -1.40 4.13
C GLY A 80 -1.96 -1.61 5.29
N SER A 81 -1.66 -0.99 6.44
CA SER A 81 -2.54 -1.04 7.61
C SER A 81 -3.86 -0.30 7.34
N ALA A 82 -3.81 0.91 6.79
CA ALA A 82 -5.01 1.71 6.54
C ALA A 82 -5.97 1.02 5.57
N LEU A 83 -5.46 0.47 4.46
CA LEU A 83 -6.26 -0.27 3.47
C LEU A 83 -6.87 -1.54 4.06
N ARG A 84 -6.12 -2.28 4.90
CA ARG A 84 -6.65 -3.48 5.58
C ARG A 84 -7.84 -3.14 6.47
N HIS A 85 -7.70 -2.15 7.34
CA HIS A 85 -8.77 -1.73 8.24
C HIS A 85 -9.95 -1.14 7.47
N TYR A 86 -9.67 -0.32 6.44
CA TYR A 86 -10.69 0.24 5.57
C TYR A 86 -11.50 -0.87 4.88
N ALA A 87 -10.85 -1.87 4.30
CA ALA A 87 -11.54 -2.96 3.62
C ALA A 87 -12.42 -3.80 4.57
N ALA A 88 -11.93 -4.08 5.78
CA ALA A 88 -12.72 -4.76 6.81
C ALA A 88 -13.95 -3.92 7.21
N ASN A 89 -13.78 -2.63 7.45
CA ASN A 89 -14.88 -1.72 7.78
C ASN A 89 -15.90 -1.61 6.65
N MET A 90 -15.46 -1.49 5.39
CA MET A 90 -16.35 -1.43 4.23
C MET A 90 -17.13 -2.74 4.05
N THR A 91 -16.54 -3.88 4.41
CA THR A 91 -17.24 -5.18 4.42
C THR A 91 -18.37 -5.18 5.44
N ARG A 92 -18.14 -4.63 6.64
CA ARG A 92 -19.17 -4.45 7.65
C ARG A 92 -20.30 -3.56 7.14
N GLU A 93 -19.95 -2.38 6.64
CA GLU A 93 -20.95 -1.40 6.17
C GLU A 93 -21.76 -1.94 4.99
N ASN A 94 -21.10 -2.60 4.03
CA ASN A 94 -21.80 -3.22 2.91
C ASN A 94 -22.79 -4.30 3.35
N PHE A 95 -22.40 -5.13 4.33
CA PHE A 95 -23.31 -6.14 4.87
C PHE A 95 -24.48 -5.50 5.63
N LEU A 96 -24.25 -4.46 6.44
CA LEU A 96 -25.31 -3.79 7.20
C LEU A 96 -26.27 -2.99 6.29
N GLU A 97 -25.78 -2.41 5.20
CA GLU A 97 -26.56 -1.64 4.23
C GLU A 97 -27.46 -2.55 3.36
N ASN A 98 -26.90 -3.65 2.84
CA ASN A 98 -27.63 -4.59 2.01
C ASN A 98 -27.10 -6.02 2.24
N PRO A 99 -27.57 -6.72 3.28
CA PRO A 99 -27.04 -8.04 3.65
C PRO A 99 -27.11 -9.02 2.48
N LYS A 100 -28.29 -9.17 1.86
CA LYS A 100 -28.51 -10.14 0.77
C LYS A 100 -27.74 -9.82 -0.51
N GLY A 101 -27.37 -8.55 -0.72
CA GLY A 101 -26.54 -8.12 -1.85
C GLY A 101 -25.03 -8.28 -1.62
N SER A 102 -24.61 -8.73 -0.43
CA SER A 102 -23.19 -8.88 -0.09
C SER A 102 -22.62 -10.24 -0.51
N SER A 103 -21.31 -10.27 -0.77
CA SER A 103 -20.55 -11.50 -0.98
C SER A 103 -20.55 -12.39 0.26
N LEU A 104 -20.46 -11.79 1.45
CA LEU A 104 -20.51 -12.48 2.73
C LEU A 104 -21.80 -13.29 2.91
N TYR A 105 -22.96 -12.69 2.61
CA TYR A 105 -24.23 -13.41 2.60
C TYR A 105 -24.21 -14.55 1.59
N THR A 106 -23.80 -14.27 0.35
CA THR A 106 -23.83 -15.25 -0.74
C THR A 106 -23.04 -16.51 -0.39
N ALA A 107 -21.80 -16.36 0.08
CA ALA A 107 -20.97 -17.49 0.49
C ALA A 107 -21.53 -18.21 1.73
N THR A 108 -21.97 -17.45 2.75
CA THR A 108 -22.50 -18.04 3.99
C THR A 108 -23.79 -18.79 3.74
N ASN A 109 -24.70 -18.25 2.93
CA ASN A 109 -25.99 -18.84 2.61
C ASN A 109 -25.82 -20.20 1.90
N TYR A 110 -24.83 -20.33 1.01
CA TYR A 110 -24.46 -21.62 0.42
C TYR A 110 -24.11 -22.66 1.50
N GLY A 111 -23.32 -22.26 2.51
CA GLY A 111 -23.02 -23.09 3.67
C GLY A 111 -24.24 -23.43 4.53
N MET A 112 -25.12 -22.46 4.81
CA MET A 112 -26.33 -22.67 5.60
C MET A 112 -27.32 -23.61 4.92
N ILE A 113 -27.52 -23.47 3.59
CA ILE A 113 -28.34 -24.36 2.78
C ILE A 113 -27.81 -25.80 2.86
N PHE A 114 -26.50 -25.98 2.71
CA PHE A 114 -25.88 -27.31 2.81
C PHE A 114 -26.08 -27.94 4.20
N LEU A 115 -25.88 -27.15 5.27
CA LEU A 115 -26.11 -27.61 6.64
C LEU A 115 -27.58 -27.99 6.86
N PHE A 116 -28.52 -27.16 6.41
CA PHE A 116 -29.95 -27.44 6.50
C PHE A 116 -30.32 -28.72 5.76
N LYS A 117 -29.80 -28.90 4.54
CA LYS A 117 -29.99 -30.12 3.75
C LYS A 117 -29.54 -31.37 4.49
N LYS A 118 -28.37 -31.34 5.13
CA LYS A 118 -27.89 -32.46 5.96
C LYS A 118 -28.86 -32.80 7.08
N MET A 119 -29.44 -31.78 7.73
CA MET A 119 -30.41 -31.98 8.81
C MET A 119 -31.73 -32.56 8.29
N LEU A 120 -32.23 -32.11 7.12
CA LEU A 120 -33.38 -32.71 6.46
C LEU A 120 -33.17 -34.20 6.18
N LYS A 121 -31.99 -34.55 5.66
CA LYS A 121 -31.60 -35.94 5.37
C LYS A 121 -31.56 -36.81 6.62
N GLN A 122 -31.01 -36.28 7.72
CA GLN A 122 -30.98 -36.99 9.01
C GLN A 122 -32.36 -37.24 9.60
N LYS A 123 -33.32 -36.35 9.34
CA LYS A 123 -34.70 -36.45 9.82
C LYS A 123 -35.68 -37.05 8.82
N GLU A 124 -35.20 -37.52 7.67
CA GLU A 124 -36.02 -38.07 6.58
C GLU A 124 -37.17 -37.12 6.15
N HIS A 125 -36.92 -35.80 6.21
CA HIS A 125 -37.96 -34.81 5.95
C HIS A 125 -38.28 -34.69 4.44
N PRO A 126 -39.56 -34.63 4.03
CA PRO A 126 -39.95 -34.58 2.62
C PRO A 126 -39.28 -33.46 1.84
N ALA A 127 -39.14 -32.26 2.42
CA ALA A 127 -38.52 -31.10 1.75
C ALA A 127 -37.09 -31.34 1.22
N LEU A 128 -36.42 -32.45 1.59
CA LEU A 128 -35.14 -32.86 1.00
C LEU A 128 -35.19 -32.94 -0.53
N PHE A 129 -36.31 -33.32 -1.13
CA PHE A 129 -36.43 -33.46 -2.59
C PHE A 129 -36.24 -32.12 -3.34
N LEU A 130 -36.38 -30.97 -2.66
CA LEU A 130 -36.22 -29.64 -3.25
C LEU A 130 -34.74 -29.29 -3.57
N PHE A 131 -33.78 -30.11 -3.12
CA PHE A 131 -32.35 -29.86 -3.26
C PHE A 131 -31.67 -30.86 -4.21
N GLU A 132 -31.14 -30.35 -5.33
CA GLU A 132 -30.59 -31.15 -6.43
C GLU A 132 -29.23 -31.82 -6.15
N SER A 133 -28.34 -31.21 -5.35
CA SER A 133 -26.99 -31.75 -5.06
C SER A 133 -26.73 -31.98 -3.58
N ASP A 134 -26.14 -33.13 -3.25
CA ASP A 134 -25.73 -33.54 -1.88
C ASP A 134 -24.33 -33.02 -1.49
N SER A 135 -23.59 -32.38 -2.40
CA SER A 135 -22.19 -32.00 -2.20
C SER A 135 -21.98 -30.53 -1.84
N PHE A 136 -20.90 -30.28 -1.11
CA PHE A 136 -20.37 -28.94 -0.80
C PHE A 136 -19.05 -28.73 -1.55
N ASP A 137 -19.09 -28.94 -2.86
CA ASP A 137 -17.93 -29.04 -3.75
C ASP A 137 -17.79 -27.85 -4.71
N ASN A 138 -18.73 -26.91 -4.72
CA ASN A 138 -18.64 -25.76 -5.60
C ASN A 138 -17.56 -24.79 -5.10
N GLU A 139 -16.41 -24.83 -5.78
CA GLU A 139 -15.21 -24.03 -5.46
C GLU A 139 -15.46 -22.52 -5.47
N ASN A 140 -16.47 -22.04 -6.22
CA ASN A 140 -16.86 -20.64 -6.23
C ASN A 140 -17.40 -20.14 -4.88
N TYR A 141 -17.81 -21.06 -3.99
CA TYR A 141 -18.37 -20.73 -2.68
C TYR A 141 -17.58 -21.35 -1.53
N ASN A 142 -17.20 -22.63 -1.62
CA ASN A 142 -16.62 -23.36 -0.48
C ASN A 142 -15.18 -22.91 -0.13
N THR A 143 -14.54 -22.11 -0.99
CA THR A 143 -13.22 -21.51 -0.76
C THR A 143 -13.28 -20.09 -0.17
N ALA A 144 -14.48 -19.55 0.01
CA ALA A 144 -14.71 -18.20 0.52
C ALA A 144 -14.09 -17.97 1.91
N GLU A 145 -13.71 -16.73 2.19
CA GLU A 145 -12.92 -16.38 3.38
C GLU A 145 -13.67 -16.65 4.69
N ILE A 146 -15.00 -16.59 4.68
CA ILE A 146 -15.84 -16.87 5.85
C ILE A 146 -15.59 -18.27 6.43
N PHE A 147 -15.27 -19.27 5.60
CA PHE A 147 -15.01 -20.64 6.04
C PHE A 147 -13.61 -20.82 6.66
N LYS A 148 -12.73 -19.81 6.53
CA LYS A 148 -11.39 -19.79 7.16
C LYS A 148 -11.39 -19.06 8.49
N VAL A 149 -12.51 -18.43 8.87
CA VAL A 149 -12.64 -17.76 10.16
C VAL A 149 -12.76 -18.80 11.27
N GLU A 150 -11.96 -18.61 12.30
CA GLU A 150 -11.89 -19.53 13.43
C GLU A 150 -13.29 -19.75 14.04
N ASN A 151 -13.67 -21.02 14.21
CA ASN A 151 -14.95 -21.46 14.78
C ASN A 151 -16.21 -21.11 13.98
N MET A 152 -16.11 -20.39 12.86
CA MET A 152 -17.27 -19.92 12.10
C MET A 152 -18.14 -21.07 11.61
N SER A 153 -17.56 -22.11 10.99
CA SER A 153 -18.34 -23.28 10.53
C SER A 153 -19.06 -24.01 11.66
N ARG A 154 -18.48 -24.01 12.87
CA ARG A 154 -19.09 -24.63 14.06
C ARG A 154 -20.28 -23.81 14.56
N GLU A 155 -20.10 -22.49 14.64
CA GLU A 155 -21.15 -21.54 15.02
C GLU A 155 -22.31 -21.60 14.00
N MET A 156 -22.01 -21.66 12.70
CA MET A 156 -23.02 -21.86 11.65
C MET A 156 -23.82 -23.15 11.86
N HIS A 157 -23.13 -24.27 12.12
CA HIS A 157 -23.80 -25.54 12.40
C HIS A 157 -24.70 -25.45 13.65
N ALA A 158 -24.18 -24.92 14.76
CA ALA A 158 -24.93 -24.79 16.00
C ALA A 158 -26.17 -23.90 15.82
N PHE A 159 -26.01 -22.77 15.13
CA PHE A 159 -27.11 -21.86 14.82
C PHE A 159 -28.19 -22.54 13.96
N MET A 160 -27.79 -23.20 12.87
CA MET A 160 -28.74 -23.90 12.00
C MET A 160 -29.45 -25.05 12.71
N SER A 161 -28.74 -25.79 13.57
CA SER A 161 -29.37 -26.83 14.40
C SER A 161 -30.42 -26.25 15.34
N ALA A 162 -30.13 -25.12 15.99
CA ALA A 162 -31.06 -24.43 16.87
C ALA A 162 -32.27 -23.83 16.13
N LYS A 163 -32.10 -23.48 14.85
CA LYS A 163 -33.14 -22.86 14.01
C LYS A 163 -33.89 -23.83 13.10
N PHE A 164 -33.50 -25.10 13.08
CA PHE A 164 -34.08 -26.08 12.18
C PHE A 164 -35.61 -26.17 12.28
N GLU A 165 -36.16 -26.36 13.50
CA GLU A 165 -37.61 -26.47 13.69
C GLU A 165 -38.35 -25.17 13.35
N GLU A 166 -37.72 -24.02 13.61
CA GLU A 166 -38.30 -22.71 13.25
C GLU A 166 -38.42 -22.56 11.73
N ILE A 167 -37.37 -22.91 10.99
CA ILE A 167 -37.36 -22.87 9.51
C ILE A 167 -38.44 -23.82 8.94
N ILE A 168 -38.52 -25.04 9.45
CA ILE A 168 -39.54 -26.02 9.02
C ILE A 168 -40.94 -25.50 9.30
N ASN A 169 -41.20 -24.96 10.50
CA ASN A 169 -42.53 -24.45 10.82
C ASN A 169 -42.94 -23.27 9.93
N ILE A 170 -42.02 -22.37 9.58
CA ILE A 170 -42.29 -21.26 8.64
C ILE A 170 -42.61 -21.83 7.25
N PHE A 171 -41.74 -22.73 6.76
CA PHE A 171 -41.90 -23.36 5.45
C PHE A 171 -43.19 -24.16 5.35
N ASP A 172 -43.50 -24.99 6.34
CA ASP A 172 -44.69 -25.83 6.37
C ASP A 172 -45.97 -25.00 6.46
N HIS A 173 -45.94 -23.87 7.18
CA HIS A 173 -47.09 -22.98 7.25
C HIS A 173 -47.47 -22.42 5.88
N GLU A 174 -46.49 -21.98 5.07
CA GLU A 174 -46.74 -21.56 3.69
C GLU A 174 -47.04 -22.74 2.76
N TRP A 175 -46.32 -23.86 2.92
CA TRP A 175 -46.54 -25.11 2.16
C TRP A 175 -47.99 -25.60 2.26
N PHE A 176 -48.57 -25.57 3.47
CA PHE A 176 -49.95 -26.00 3.73
C PHE A 176 -50.99 -24.88 3.56
N ALA A 177 -50.61 -23.60 3.61
CA ALA A 177 -51.51 -22.49 3.29
C ALA A 177 -51.75 -22.37 1.78
N GLU A 178 -50.76 -22.69 0.95
CA GLU A 178 -50.85 -22.66 -0.52
C GLU A 178 -51.41 -23.95 -1.14
N GLN A 179 -52.33 -24.68 -0.49
CA GLN A 179 -52.96 -25.91 -1.02
C GLN A 179 -53.76 -25.69 -2.34
N ARG A 180 -53.04 -25.41 -3.42
CA ARG A 180 -53.47 -25.55 -4.80
C ARG A 180 -52.85 -26.83 -5.28
N GLU A 181 -53.62 -27.90 -5.33
CA GLU A 181 -53.20 -29.08 -6.07
C GLU A 181 -52.94 -28.65 -7.53
N PRO A 182 -51.70 -28.73 -8.02
CA PRO A 182 -51.41 -28.36 -9.41
C PRO A 182 -52.15 -29.31 -10.34
N LYS A 183 -52.89 -28.77 -11.31
CA LYS A 183 -53.79 -29.53 -12.20
C LYS A 183 -53.10 -29.97 -13.49
N SER A 184 -51.86 -29.53 -13.72
CA SER A 184 -51.07 -29.81 -14.92
C SER A 184 -49.57 -29.90 -14.61
N LEU A 185 -48.80 -30.54 -15.50
CA LEU A 185 -47.33 -30.65 -15.40
C LEU A 185 -46.62 -29.30 -15.34
N ALA A 186 -47.09 -28.30 -16.08
CA ALA A 186 -46.53 -26.94 -16.04
C ALA A 186 -46.78 -26.27 -14.67
N GLU A 187 -47.95 -26.48 -14.08
CA GLU A 187 -48.25 -25.99 -12.72
C GLU A 187 -47.44 -26.72 -11.66
N ILE A 188 -47.13 -28.01 -11.82
CA ILE A 188 -46.23 -28.75 -10.93
C ILE A 188 -44.83 -28.11 -10.94
N GLY A 189 -44.28 -27.84 -12.13
CA GLY A 189 -42.95 -27.21 -12.26
C GLY A 189 -42.88 -25.84 -11.58
N ASN A 190 -43.88 -24.98 -11.84
CA ASN A 190 -43.96 -23.67 -11.20
C ASN A 190 -44.15 -23.76 -9.69
N TYR A 191 -45.01 -24.66 -9.21
CA TYR A 191 -45.24 -24.89 -7.79
C TYR A 191 -43.95 -25.33 -7.07
N MET A 192 -43.22 -26.30 -7.63
CA MET A 192 -41.93 -26.74 -7.09
C MET A 192 -40.88 -25.63 -7.07
N PHE A 193 -40.83 -24.80 -8.11
CA PHE A 193 -39.96 -23.63 -8.17
C PHE A 193 -40.28 -22.62 -7.05
N HIS A 194 -41.55 -22.29 -6.85
CA HIS A 194 -41.98 -21.35 -5.80
C HIS A 194 -41.65 -21.88 -4.39
N LEU A 195 -41.86 -23.16 -4.13
CA LEU A 195 -41.54 -23.78 -2.84
C LEU A 195 -40.04 -23.80 -2.57
N LYS A 196 -39.23 -24.12 -3.58
CA LYS A 196 -37.76 -24.05 -3.49
C LYS A 196 -37.30 -22.62 -3.21
N GLN A 197 -37.90 -21.64 -3.89
CA GLN A 197 -37.59 -20.22 -3.69
C GLN A 197 -37.95 -19.77 -2.28
N HIS A 198 -39.16 -20.08 -1.81
CA HIS A 198 -39.60 -19.73 -0.46
C HIS A 198 -38.70 -20.34 0.61
N LEU A 199 -38.40 -21.65 0.54
CA LEU A 199 -37.49 -22.30 1.50
C LEU A 199 -36.09 -21.64 1.49
N THR A 200 -35.60 -21.30 0.29
CA THR A 200 -34.31 -20.61 0.13
C THR A 200 -34.36 -19.20 0.75
N ASP A 201 -35.48 -18.50 0.62
CA ASP A 201 -35.67 -17.17 1.19
C ASP A 201 -35.72 -17.22 2.73
N VAL A 202 -36.42 -18.21 3.31
CA VAL A 202 -36.44 -18.43 4.76
C VAL A 202 -35.04 -18.74 5.31
N ILE A 203 -34.29 -19.64 4.64
CA ILE A 203 -32.89 -19.92 5.01
C ILE A 203 -32.02 -18.66 4.84
N GLY A 204 -32.30 -17.86 3.81
CA GLY A 204 -31.67 -16.56 3.57
C GLY A 204 -31.86 -15.60 4.74
N GLU A 205 -33.10 -15.44 5.23
CA GLU A 205 -33.38 -14.62 6.42
C GLU A 205 -32.62 -15.13 7.66
N MET A 206 -32.55 -16.45 7.84
CA MET A 206 -31.77 -17.04 8.94
C MET A 206 -30.27 -16.79 8.79
N THR A 207 -29.75 -16.79 7.56
CA THR A 207 -28.35 -16.43 7.27
C THR A 207 -28.08 -14.97 7.64
N VAL A 208 -28.98 -14.05 7.34
CA VAL A 208 -28.86 -12.65 7.78
C VAL A 208 -28.91 -12.57 9.31
N ALA A 209 -29.86 -13.26 9.94
CA ALA A 209 -30.01 -13.28 11.39
C ALA A 209 -28.79 -13.87 12.12
N PHE A 210 -28.06 -14.81 11.52
CA PHE A 210 -26.81 -15.36 12.07
C PHE A 210 -25.76 -14.27 12.31
N PHE A 211 -25.72 -13.24 11.45
CA PHE A 211 -24.79 -12.12 11.59
C PHE A 211 -25.34 -10.97 12.43
N LEU A 212 -26.67 -10.74 12.43
CA LEU A 212 -27.27 -9.59 13.11
C LEU A 212 -27.70 -9.86 14.56
N LYS A 213 -27.79 -11.12 15.00
CA LYS A 213 -28.12 -11.45 16.40
C LYS A 213 -26.92 -11.24 17.34
N GLU A 214 -27.22 -11.21 18.64
CA GLU A 214 -26.22 -11.12 19.73
C GLU A 214 -25.21 -9.98 19.50
N GLU A 215 -25.71 -8.77 19.26
CA GLU A 215 -24.89 -7.57 19.05
C GLU A 215 -23.84 -7.75 17.95
N HIS A 216 -24.22 -8.43 16.86
CA HIS A 216 -23.39 -8.66 15.69
C HIS A 216 -22.15 -9.55 15.93
N LYS A 217 -22.14 -10.40 16.96
CA LYS A 217 -21.00 -11.25 17.35
C LYS A 217 -20.29 -11.93 16.16
N ASN A 218 -21.03 -12.60 15.28
CA ASN A 218 -20.45 -13.35 14.15
C ASN A 218 -19.96 -12.42 13.04
N LEU A 219 -20.63 -11.28 12.82
CA LEU A 219 -20.16 -10.27 11.88
C LEU A 219 -18.83 -9.71 12.38
N GLU A 220 -18.75 -9.29 13.65
CA GLU A 220 -17.54 -8.74 14.25
C GLU A 220 -16.39 -9.76 14.31
N ALA A 221 -16.68 -11.05 14.45
CA ALA A 221 -15.67 -12.10 14.31
C ALA A 221 -15.08 -12.15 12.89
N TYR A 222 -15.92 -12.04 11.86
CA TYR A 222 -15.48 -11.95 10.47
C TYR A 222 -14.68 -10.66 10.20
N ILE A 223 -15.17 -9.50 10.67
CA ILE A 223 -14.47 -8.22 10.49
C ILE A 223 -13.10 -8.24 11.17
N ARG A 224 -13.02 -8.76 12.40
CA ARG A 224 -11.75 -8.91 13.12
C ARG A 224 -10.78 -9.83 12.39
N HIS A 225 -11.28 -10.91 11.79
CA HIS A 225 -10.45 -11.81 10.97
C HIS A 225 -9.84 -11.05 9.78
N LEU A 226 -10.65 -10.28 9.03
CA LEU A 226 -10.16 -9.48 7.91
C LEU A 226 -9.17 -8.38 8.33
N SER A 227 -9.43 -7.73 9.48
CA SER A 227 -8.58 -6.65 9.99
C SER A 227 -7.29 -7.14 10.65
N THR A 228 -7.13 -8.45 10.87
CA THR A 228 -5.94 -9.00 11.54
C THR A 228 -4.74 -8.96 10.60
N ASN A 229 -3.63 -8.37 11.06
CA ASN A 229 -2.39 -8.30 10.30
C ASN A 229 -1.92 -9.69 9.85
N TYR A 230 -1.29 -9.74 8.67
CA TYR A 230 -0.70 -10.95 8.09
C TYR A 230 -1.71 -12.02 7.63
N ARG A 231 -3.02 -11.79 7.77
CA ARG A 231 -4.04 -12.61 7.10
C ARG A 231 -4.11 -12.26 5.62
N TRP A 232 -4.04 -13.26 4.76
CA TRP A 232 -4.08 -13.04 3.32
C TRP A 232 -5.40 -12.40 2.91
N GLY A 233 -5.32 -11.31 2.14
CA GLY A 233 -6.50 -10.69 1.56
C GLY A 233 -6.97 -11.45 0.31
N THR A 234 -8.27 -11.39 0.04
CA THR A 234 -8.91 -12.05 -1.11
C THR A 234 -9.36 -11.06 -2.18
N GLU A 235 -9.63 -11.55 -3.39
CA GLU A 235 -10.23 -10.76 -4.46
C GLU A 235 -11.58 -10.15 -4.05
N GLU A 236 -12.37 -10.85 -3.22
CA GLU A 236 -13.63 -10.35 -2.65
C GLU A 236 -13.43 -9.02 -1.90
N THR A 237 -12.49 -9.03 -0.94
CA THR A 237 -12.17 -7.85 -0.14
C THR A 237 -11.55 -6.74 -0.98
N LEU A 238 -10.72 -7.10 -1.98
CA LEU A 238 -10.14 -6.15 -2.94
C LEU A 238 -11.22 -5.39 -3.71
N MET A 239 -12.19 -6.09 -4.30
CA MET A 239 -13.20 -5.47 -5.16
C MET A 239 -14.07 -4.49 -4.36
N LEU A 240 -14.53 -4.91 -3.17
CA LEU A 240 -15.33 -4.03 -2.32
C LEU A 240 -14.54 -2.80 -1.85
N MET A 241 -13.30 -3.01 -1.41
CA MET A 241 -12.40 -1.92 -1.02
C MET A 241 -12.20 -0.94 -2.17
N HIS A 242 -11.96 -1.44 -3.37
CA HIS A 242 -11.71 -0.63 -4.55
C HIS A 242 -12.94 0.21 -4.95
N CYS A 243 -14.13 -0.39 -5.02
CA CYS A 243 -15.39 0.34 -5.29
C CYS A 243 -15.63 1.44 -4.26
N LYS A 244 -15.54 1.10 -2.96
CA LYS A 244 -15.79 2.08 -1.90
C LYS A 244 -14.72 3.15 -1.84
N LEU A 245 -13.44 2.84 -2.12
CA LEU A 245 -12.37 3.83 -2.14
C LEU A 245 -12.53 4.85 -3.27
N GLN A 246 -13.14 4.48 -4.39
CA GLN A 246 -13.50 5.39 -5.48
C GLN A 246 -14.69 6.31 -5.13
N GLY A 247 -15.36 6.10 -3.99
CA GLY A 247 -16.61 6.78 -3.66
C GLY A 247 -17.73 6.36 -4.60
N GLU A 248 -17.96 5.05 -4.77
CA GLU A 248 -19.08 4.51 -5.54
C GLU A 248 -20.42 5.00 -4.95
N ILE A 249 -21.23 5.63 -5.80
CA ILE A 249 -22.57 6.10 -5.51
C ILE A 249 -23.54 5.37 -6.45
N ARG A 250 -24.58 4.76 -5.86
CA ARG A 250 -25.66 4.09 -6.60
C ARG A 250 -26.90 4.96 -6.54
N GLU A 251 -27.27 5.56 -7.66
CA GLU A 251 -28.43 6.45 -7.78
C GLU A 251 -29.49 5.79 -8.65
N ARG A 252 -30.74 5.79 -8.20
CA ARG A 252 -31.87 5.36 -9.03
C ARG A 252 -32.26 6.51 -9.95
N ILE A 253 -32.24 6.28 -11.25
CA ILE A 253 -32.59 7.27 -12.27
C ILE A 253 -34.07 7.11 -12.69
N ASP A 254 -34.59 8.10 -13.42
CA ASP A 254 -36.03 8.30 -13.66
C ASP A 254 -36.75 7.12 -14.38
N ASP A 255 -36.01 6.28 -15.11
CA ASP A 255 -36.53 5.08 -15.79
C ASP A 255 -36.57 3.84 -14.87
N GLY A 256 -36.17 3.99 -13.61
CA GLY A 256 -36.13 2.92 -12.62
C GLY A 256 -34.84 2.10 -12.62
N HIS A 257 -33.90 2.36 -13.55
CA HIS A 257 -32.57 1.75 -13.53
C HIS A 257 -31.68 2.38 -12.43
N VAL A 258 -30.61 1.65 -12.07
CA VAL A 258 -29.60 2.13 -11.12
C VAL A 258 -28.37 2.54 -11.92
N ALA A 259 -28.01 3.82 -11.84
CA ALA A 259 -26.77 4.35 -12.35
C ALA A 259 -25.68 4.26 -11.26
N ILE A 260 -24.46 3.93 -11.66
CA ILE A 260 -23.30 3.91 -10.79
C ILE A 260 -22.37 5.07 -11.18
N ARG A 261 -22.06 5.93 -10.22
CA ARG A 261 -21.13 7.05 -10.37
C ARG A 261 -19.99 6.90 -9.37
N TYR A 262 -18.80 7.40 -9.71
CA TYR A 262 -17.64 7.41 -8.83
C TYR A 262 -17.17 8.84 -8.59
N GLU A 263 -16.78 9.14 -7.35
CA GLU A 263 -16.17 10.44 -7.00
C GLU A 263 -14.72 10.53 -7.51
N THR A 264 -14.00 9.41 -7.51
CA THR A 264 -12.60 9.33 -7.96
C THR A 264 -12.43 8.05 -8.78
N PRO A 265 -12.80 8.07 -10.08
CA PRO A 265 -12.78 6.86 -10.91
C PRO A 265 -11.34 6.37 -11.13
N MET A 266 -11.10 5.09 -10.89
CA MET A 266 -9.82 4.42 -11.03
C MET A 266 -10.06 3.03 -11.64
N ALA A 267 -9.59 2.78 -12.85
CA ALA A 267 -9.76 1.47 -13.48
C ALA A 267 -8.81 0.41 -12.87
N LEU A 268 -9.36 -0.68 -12.32
CA LEU A 268 -8.59 -1.82 -11.80
C LEU A 268 -8.54 -2.97 -12.81
N GLN A 269 -7.35 -3.51 -13.07
CA GLN A 269 -7.16 -4.77 -13.80
C GLN A 269 -6.41 -5.80 -12.94
N ILE A 270 -6.96 -7.02 -12.86
CA ILE A 270 -6.35 -8.15 -12.15
C ILE A 270 -5.64 -9.06 -13.14
N TYR A 271 -4.42 -9.44 -12.80
CA TYR A 271 -3.60 -10.43 -13.51
C TYR A 271 -3.47 -11.67 -12.62
N ARG A 272 -3.41 -12.84 -13.26
CA ARG A 272 -3.09 -14.12 -12.64
C ARG A 272 -1.86 -14.69 -13.33
N ASP A 273 -0.78 -14.87 -12.57
CA ASP A 273 0.50 -15.39 -13.04
C ASP A 273 1.02 -14.67 -14.30
N GLY A 274 0.91 -13.34 -14.32
CA GLY A 274 1.37 -12.48 -15.41
C GLY A 274 0.39 -12.34 -16.58
N THR A 275 -0.77 -12.98 -16.52
CA THR A 275 -1.80 -12.93 -17.57
C THR A 275 -3.02 -12.14 -17.10
N PRO A 276 -3.53 -11.16 -17.88
CA PRO A 276 -4.72 -10.42 -17.48
C PRO A 276 -5.94 -11.34 -17.42
N TYR A 277 -6.73 -11.23 -16.36
CA TYR A 277 -7.93 -12.04 -16.16
C TYR A 277 -9.05 -11.69 -17.16
N PHE A 278 -9.11 -10.41 -17.58
CA PHE A 278 -9.98 -9.91 -18.65
C PHE A 278 -9.18 -9.02 -19.61
N SER A 279 -9.57 -9.00 -20.89
CA SER A 279 -8.84 -8.26 -21.93
C SER A 279 -8.90 -6.75 -21.68
N SER A 280 -7.78 -6.03 -21.85
CA SER A 280 -7.78 -4.56 -21.72
C SER A 280 -8.46 -3.85 -22.90
N GLU A 281 -8.59 -4.54 -24.05
CA GLU A 281 -9.21 -3.98 -25.25
C GLU A 281 -10.71 -3.71 -25.07
N GLU A 282 -11.38 -4.45 -24.16
CA GLU A 282 -12.80 -4.29 -23.84
C GLU A 282 -13.05 -3.36 -22.64
N HIS A 283 -12.02 -3.08 -21.83
CA HIS A 283 -12.17 -2.44 -20.51
C HIS A 283 -11.34 -1.15 -20.32
N GLY A 284 -10.70 -0.67 -21.38
CA GLY A 284 -9.92 0.58 -21.35
C GLY A 284 -8.53 0.43 -20.72
N THR A 285 -7.83 1.55 -20.57
CA THR A 285 -6.48 1.57 -20.00
C THR A 285 -6.56 1.51 -18.47
N PRO A 286 -5.95 0.51 -17.80
CA PRO A 286 -6.01 0.39 -16.36
C PRO A 286 -5.18 1.46 -15.65
N ASP A 287 -5.67 1.93 -14.51
CA ASP A 287 -4.99 2.82 -13.58
C ASP A 287 -4.21 2.06 -12.53
N ILE A 288 -4.82 0.99 -12.00
CA ILE A 288 -4.29 0.11 -10.98
C ILE A 288 -4.21 -1.29 -11.59
N ILE A 289 -3.02 -1.89 -11.57
CA ILE A 289 -2.83 -3.27 -12.00
C ILE A 289 -2.25 -4.08 -10.85
N LEU A 290 -2.91 -5.18 -10.51
CA LEU A 290 -2.47 -6.11 -9.47
C LEU A 290 -2.31 -7.50 -10.07
N ASN A 291 -1.26 -8.20 -9.67
CA ASN A 291 -1.03 -9.58 -10.06
C ASN A 291 -1.11 -10.50 -8.85
N ASN A 292 -2.02 -11.49 -8.91
CA ASN A 292 -1.99 -12.66 -8.04
C ASN A 292 -1.04 -13.70 -8.64
N SER A 293 -0.09 -14.19 -7.84
CA SER A 293 0.83 -15.25 -8.25
C SER A 293 0.63 -16.49 -7.40
N GLY A 294 0.32 -17.60 -8.07
CA GLY A 294 0.13 -18.92 -7.47
C GLY A 294 -0.87 -18.94 -6.31
N ASN A 295 -1.82 -18.00 -6.23
CA ASN A 295 -2.76 -17.84 -5.12
C ASN A 295 -2.09 -17.67 -3.74
N THR A 296 -0.84 -17.19 -3.70
CA THR A 296 -0.06 -17.04 -2.45
C THR A 296 0.55 -15.65 -2.30
N HIS A 297 0.75 -14.93 -3.41
CA HIS A 297 1.38 -13.61 -3.39
C HIS A 297 0.66 -12.61 -4.28
N TRP A 298 0.63 -11.35 -3.84
CA TRP A 298 0.10 -10.22 -4.59
C TRP A 298 1.21 -9.19 -4.79
N PHE A 299 1.35 -8.67 -6.00
CA PHE A 299 2.28 -7.57 -6.29
C PHE A 299 1.72 -6.62 -7.35
N SER A 300 2.35 -5.46 -7.47
CA SER A 300 1.94 -4.40 -8.39
C SER A 300 2.59 -4.57 -9.76
N LEU A 301 1.82 -4.34 -10.83
CA LEU A 301 2.35 -4.16 -12.17
C LEU A 301 2.18 -2.70 -12.57
N ILE A 302 3.25 -2.05 -13.00
CA ILE A 302 3.25 -0.63 -13.32
C ILE A 302 3.70 -0.41 -14.76
N ASN A 303 3.00 0.41 -15.53
CA ASN A 303 3.42 0.74 -16.90
C ASN A 303 4.77 1.48 -16.88
N SER A 304 5.78 0.87 -17.51
CA SER A 304 7.14 1.38 -17.60
C SER A 304 7.27 2.63 -18.48
N GLU A 305 6.35 2.87 -19.41
CA GLU A 305 6.30 4.09 -20.24
C GLU A 305 6.09 5.34 -19.38
N PHE A 306 5.57 5.19 -18.16
CA PHE A 306 5.44 6.31 -17.24
C PHE A 306 6.79 6.73 -16.61
N TYR A 307 7.78 5.83 -16.57
CA TYR A 307 9.11 6.09 -15.97
C TYR A 307 10.25 6.00 -16.98
N SER A 308 9.96 5.95 -18.28
CA SER A 308 10.96 5.79 -19.35
C SER A 308 11.74 7.09 -19.64
N ILE A 309 12.12 7.81 -18.58
CA ILE A 309 13.24 8.75 -18.59
C ILE A 309 14.31 8.17 -17.65
N ASN A 310 15.20 7.36 -18.23
CA ASN A 310 16.51 6.92 -17.71
C ASN A 310 16.56 6.45 -16.25
N SER A 311 16.14 5.20 -16.02
CA SER A 311 16.46 4.40 -14.83
C SER A 311 17.92 3.94 -14.72
N GLU A 312 18.89 4.60 -15.35
CA GLU A 312 20.29 4.13 -15.34
C GLU A 312 21.29 5.04 -14.61
N HIS A 313 20.90 6.19 -14.08
CA HIS A 313 21.85 7.01 -13.32
C HIS A 313 21.22 7.59 -12.04
N ILE A 314 21.78 7.23 -10.88
CA ILE A 314 21.58 8.03 -9.66
C ILE A 314 22.05 9.45 -10.02
N LEU A 315 21.12 10.40 -10.03
CA LEU A 315 21.47 11.78 -10.38
C LEU A 315 22.41 12.34 -9.30
N ARG A 316 23.26 13.29 -9.69
CA ARG A 316 24.20 13.91 -8.75
C ARG A 316 23.51 14.49 -7.52
N ASN A 317 22.28 14.99 -7.64
CA ASN A 317 21.51 15.50 -6.51
C ASN A 317 21.03 14.37 -5.57
N ASP A 318 20.62 13.24 -6.11
CA ASP A 318 20.19 12.07 -5.32
C ASP A 318 21.33 11.57 -4.42
N LEU A 319 22.58 11.61 -4.92
CA LEU A 319 23.76 11.29 -4.11
C LEU A 319 23.88 12.24 -2.92
N LEU A 320 23.66 13.54 -3.12
CA LEU A 320 23.73 14.54 -2.05
C LEU A 320 22.62 14.33 -1.01
N ASP A 321 21.42 13.91 -1.44
CA ASP A 321 20.32 13.57 -0.54
C ASP A 321 20.61 12.28 0.25
N ILE A 322 21.12 11.23 -0.41
CA ILE A 322 21.45 9.94 0.21
C ILE A 322 22.50 10.09 1.31
N VAL A 323 23.56 10.89 1.06
CA VAL A 323 24.61 11.11 2.08
C VAL A 323 24.21 12.14 3.14
N GLY A 324 23.06 12.81 2.98
CA GLY A 324 22.55 13.82 3.91
C GLY A 324 23.13 15.23 3.74
N PHE A 325 23.89 15.50 2.67
CA PHE A 325 24.50 16.81 2.42
C PHE A 325 23.45 17.92 2.35
N ASN A 326 22.36 17.72 1.59
CA ASN A 326 21.28 18.69 1.46
C ASN A 326 20.57 18.98 2.80
N ALA A 327 20.40 17.95 3.65
CA ALA A 327 19.80 18.12 4.97
C ALA A 327 20.70 18.96 5.90
N TYR A 328 22.01 18.78 5.85
CA TYR A 328 22.93 19.60 6.64
C TYR A 328 23.11 21.02 6.11
N MET A 329 22.99 21.23 4.80
CA MET A 329 22.89 22.58 4.21
C MET A 329 21.67 23.34 4.77
N GLN A 330 20.51 22.68 4.86
CA GLN A 330 19.32 23.29 5.47
C GLN A 330 19.54 23.62 6.96
N LYS A 331 20.18 22.72 7.71
CA LYS A 331 20.53 22.97 9.12
C LYS A 331 21.49 24.15 9.30
N MET A 332 22.36 24.43 8.33
CA MET A 332 23.20 25.64 8.38
C MET A 332 22.37 26.92 8.35
N LEU A 333 21.31 26.96 7.53
CA LEU A 333 20.40 28.12 7.47
C LEU A 333 19.67 28.31 8.80
N GLU A 334 19.07 27.24 9.32
CA GLU A 334 18.40 27.26 10.63
C GLU A 334 19.34 27.73 11.75
N LYS A 335 20.60 27.26 11.71
CA LYS A 335 21.61 27.68 12.68
C LYS A 335 22.02 29.14 12.50
N GLY A 336 22.03 29.66 11.26
CA GLY A 336 22.21 31.08 10.99
C GLY A 336 21.11 31.93 11.60
N ASP A 337 19.85 31.56 11.40
CA ASP A 337 18.70 32.29 11.95
C ASP A 337 18.74 32.34 13.50
N ASP A 338 19.23 31.26 14.12
CA ASP A 338 19.47 31.21 15.56
C ASP A 338 20.62 32.12 16.01
N LEU A 339 21.73 32.10 15.26
CA LEU A 339 22.93 32.89 15.57
C LEU A 339 22.70 34.38 15.35
N GLU A 340 21.83 34.79 14.42
CA GLU A 340 21.53 36.22 14.16
C GLU A 340 21.11 36.96 15.45
N LYS A 341 20.46 36.24 16.37
CA LYS A 341 19.97 36.77 17.65
C LYS A 341 21.06 36.83 18.74
N THR A 342 22.10 36.02 18.65
CA THR A 342 23.07 35.81 19.75
C THR A 342 24.50 36.18 19.40
N ASP A 343 24.90 36.01 18.13
CA ASP A 343 26.25 36.25 17.62
C ASP A 343 26.16 36.57 16.12
N LYS A 344 25.98 37.86 15.82
CA LYS A 344 25.80 38.34 14.45
C LYS A 344 26.99 38.01 13.55
N THR A 345 28.21 38.03 14.07
CA THR A 345 29.40 37.72 13.27
C THR A 345 29.44 36.24 12.89
N ALA A 346 29.12 35.33 13.82
CA ALA A 346 28.99 33.92 13.48
C ALA A 346 27.82 33.65 12.52
N SER A 347 26.72 34.39 12.65
CA SER A 347 25.60 34.34 11.70
C SER A 347 26.02 34.76 10.29
N ASP A 348 26.72 35.88 10.14
CA ASP A 348 27.20 36.35 8.85
C ASP A 348 28.19 35.35 8.20
N GLU A 349 29.05 34.72 9.01
CA GLU A 349 29.96 33.66 8.55
C GLU A 349 29.20 32.42 8.04
N ILE A 350 28.19 31.91 8.76
CA ILE A 350 27.49 30.68 8.35
C ILE A 350 26.69 30.89 7.06
N TYR A 351 26.05 32.06 6.88
CA TYR A 351 25.34 32.36 5.64
C TYR A 351 26.29 32.51 4.45
N LEU A 352 27.44 33.17 4.66
CA LEU A 352 28.45 33.31 3.60
C LEU A 352 28.99 31.93 3.19
N LEU A 353 29.27 31.05 4.16
CA LEU A 353 29.73 29.69 3.90
C LEU A 353 28.66 28.85 3.20
N HIS A 354 27.41 28.92 3.67
CA HIS A 354 26.27 28.25 3.03
C HIS A 354 26.11 28.70 1.58
N LYS A 355 26.22 30.01 1.30
CA LYS A 355 26.16 30.54 -0.07
C LYS A 355 27.25 29.94 -0.95
N ARG A 356 28.50 29.93 -0.49
CA ARG A 356 29.64 29.37 -1.25
C ARG A 356 29.48 27.86 -1.49
N LEU A 357 29.00 27.11 -0.49
CA LEU A 357 28.72 25.69 -0.64
C LEU A 357 27.57 25.43 -1.62
N THR A 358 26.55 26.31 -1.63
CA THR A 358 25.46 26.25 -2.60
C THR A 358 25.99 26.49 -4.02
N GLU A 359 26.88 27.47 -4.21
CA GLU A 359 27.51 27.72 -5.51
C GLU A 359 28.31 26.50 -6.02
N GLU A 360 29.06 25.82 -5.15
CA GLU A 360 29.76 24.57 -5.53
C GLU A 360 28.78 23.42 -5.81
N LYS A 361 27.68 23.32 -5.05
CA LYS A 361 26.60 22.37 -5.32
C LYS A 361 26.00 22.61 -6.71
N GLU A 362 25.63 23.85 -7.04
CA GLU A 362 25.03 24.17 -8.34
C GLU A 362 25.99 23.89 -9.50
N LYS A 363 27.29 24.18 -9.34
CA LYS A 363 28.31 23.79 -10.32
C LYS A 363 28.38 22.26 -10.50
N PHE A 364 28.28 21.50 -9.42
CA PHE A 364 28.31 20.04 -9.46
C PHE A 364 27.03 19.46 -10.10
N LEU A 365 25.87 20.09 -9.87
CA LEU A 365 24.57 19.65 -10.37
C LEU A 365 24.24 20.11 -11.80
N ALA A 366 24.98 21.08 -12.35
CA ALA A 366 24.73 21.57 -13.70
C ALA A 366 24.76 20.44 -14.75
N GLN A 367 23.85 20.50 -15.72
CA GLN A 367 23.61 19.45 -16.71
C GLN A 367 24.88 19.05 -17.50
N ASP A 368 25.73 20.04 -17.84
CA ASP A 368 26.97 19.84 -18.59
C ASP A 368 28.22 19.80 -17.69
N SER A 369 28.03 19.59 -16.38
CA SER A 369 29.11 19.69 -15.41
C SER A 369 30.12 18.56 -15.55
N ARG A 370 31.38 18.91 -15.82
CA ARG A 370 32.52 17.97 -15.82
C ARG A 370 33.09 17.71 -14.43
N ILE A 371 32.51 18.30 -13.38
CA ILE A 371 32.99 18.17 -12.01
C ILE A 371 32.69 16.77 -11.49
N THR A 372 33.75 16.03 -11.16
CA THR A 372 33.69 14.72 -10.53
C THR A 372 33.31 14.83 -9.05
N ARG A 373 32.90 13.72 -8.43
CA ARG A 373 32.62 13.65 -6.98
C ARG A 373 33.83 14.07 -6.14
N LYS A 374 35.04 13.69 -6.57
CA LYS A 374 36.31 14.04 -5.92
C LYS A 374 36.56 15.54 -6.00
N GLU A 375 36.38 16.14 -7.17
CA GLU A 375 36.57 17.59 -7.37
C GLU A 375 35.54 18.40 -6.58
N PHE A 376 34.27 17.99 -6.58
CA PHE A 376 33.23 18.61 -5.74
C PHE A 376 33.57 18.54 -4.25
N ALA A 377 33.92 17.35 -3.75
CA ALA A 377 34.28 17.16 -2.34
C ALA A 377 35.52 17.97 -1.95
N ALA A 378 36.53 18.05 -2.83
CA ALA A 378 37.72 18.86 -2.60
C ALA A 378 37.41 20.36 -2.55
N ALA A 379 36.55 20.86 -3.45
CA ALA A 379 36.12 22.25 -3.47
C ALA A 379 35.37 22.61 -2.17
N CYS A 380 34.35 21.82 -1.79
CA CYS A 380 33.63 22.04 -0.54
C CYS A 380 34.51 21.90 0.70
N ASN A 381 35.41 20.91 0.75
CA ASN A 381 36.31 20.74 1.88
C ASN A 381 37.30 21.91 2.03
N THR A 382 37.73 22.52 0.92
CA THR A 382 38.56 23.73 0.94
C THR A 382 37.82 24.90 1.60
N LEU A 383 36.52 25.05 1.31
CA LEU A 383 35.68 26.07 1.96
C LEU A 383 35.52 25.82 3.46
N LEU A 384 35.25 24.56 3.83
CA LEU A 384 35.02 24.15 5.22
C LEU A 384 36.29 24.19 6.08
N SER A 385 37.46 24.03 5.45
CA SER A 385 38.77 24.02 6.12
C SER A 385 39.43 25.40 6.18
N ASP A 386 38.86 26.43 5.56
CA ASP A 386 39.40 27.79 5.59
C ASP A 386 39.24 28.38 7.00
N PRO A 387 40.34 28.60 7.75
CA PRO A 387 40.27 29.12 9.11
C PRO A 387 39.72 30.54 9.19
N ASN A 388 39.82 31.30 8.10
CA ASN A 388 39.29 32.67 8.05
C ASN A 388 37.78 32.68 7.76
N ALA A 389 37.24 31.65 7.11
CA ALA A 389 35.83 31.53 6.80
C ALA A 389 35.00 30.88 7.92
N THR A 390 35.65 30.27 8.90
CA THR A 390 35.00 29.47 9.97
C THR A 390 35.41 29.90 11.38
N LYS A 391 36.09 31.04 11.53
CA LYS A 391 36.74 31.43 12.79
C LYS A 391 35.76 31.60 13.95
N GLU A 392 34.66 32.29 13.73
CA GLU A 392 33.63 32.51 14.76
C GLU A 392 32.71 31.29 14.86
N LEU A 393 32.46 30.58 13.75
CA LEU A 393 31.72 29.31 13.76
C LEU A 393 32.38 28.23 14.62
N GLN A 394 33.72 28.16 14.64
CA GLN A 394 34.47 27.21 15.45
C GLN A 394 34.27 27.41 16.96
N LYS A 395 33.77 28.58 17.39
CA LYS A 395 33.44 28.86 18.79
C LYS A 395 32.02 28.41 19.17
N GLN A 396 31.18 28.10 18.18
CA GLN A 396 29.77 27.76 18.35
C GLN A 396 29.59 26.24 18.26
N TYR A 397 29.34 25.57 19.40
CA TYR A 397 29.25 24.09 19.49
C TYR A 397 28.32 23.47 18.42
N GLY A 398 27.10 24.00 18.28
CA GLY A 398 26.15 23.49 17.28
C GLY A 398 26.54 23.77 15.83
N ALA A 399 27.34 24.81 15.56
CA ALA A 399 27.84 25.08 14.20
C ALA A 399 28.96 24.09 13.85
N VAL A 400 29.88 23.81 14.78
CA VAL A 400 30.96 22.82 14.60
C VAL A 400 30.39 21.44 14.27
N ASP A 401 29.34 21.01 14.97
CA ASP A 401 28.68 19.73 14.70
C ASP A 401 28.10 19.66 13.28
N ILE A 402 27.49 20.75 12.79
CA ILE A 402 26.96 20.81 11.42
C ILE A 402 28.10 20.72 10.41
N LEU A 403 29.18 21.48 10.59
CA LEU A 403 30.33 21.48 9.68
C LEU A 403 30.99 20.10 9.61
N ASN A 404 31.21 19.44 10.75
CA ASN A 404 31.77 18.10 10.81
C ASN A 404 30.91 17.07 10.07
N ASN A 405 29.59 17.19 10.19
CA ASN A 405 28.69 16.29 9.48
C ASN A 405 28.69 16.53 7.97
N ILE A 406 28.80 17.78 7.52
CA ILE A 406 28.97 18.07 6.08
C ILE A 406 30.27 17.43 5.57
N ILE A 407 31.38 17.53 6.30
CA ILE A 407 32.64 16.86 5.93
C ILE A 407 32.45 15.34 5.83
N ASN A 408 31.72 14.73 6.76
CA ASN A 408 31.39 13.30 6.70
C ASN A 408 30.56 12.96 5.45
N CYS A 409 29.58 13.80 5.08
CA CYS A 409 28.84 13.64 3.85
C CYS A 409 29.76 13.68 2.62
N LEU A 410 30.72 14.60 2.57
CA LEU A 410 31.70 14.70 1.47
C LEU A 410 32.60 13.46 1.40
N TYR A 411 33.04 12.94 2.54
CA TYR A 411 33.80 11.69 2.60
C TYR A 411 32.98 10.51 2.04
N LEU A 412 31.71 10.38 2.43
CA LEU A 412 30.81 9.36 1.91
C LEU A 412 30.58 9.49 0.40
N ILE A 413 30.42 10.71 -0.12
CA ILE A 413 30.26 10.94 -1.57
C ILE A 413 31.45 10.38 -2.38
N VAL A 414 32.67 10.47 -1.83
CA VAL A 414 33.89 10.03 -2.51
C VAL A 414 34.17 8.54 -2.32
N THR A 415 33.87 8.00 -1.13
CA THR A 415 34.30 6.65 -0.74
C THR A 415 33.23 5.58 -0.91
N PHE A 416 31.95 5.97 -0.97
CA PHE A 416 30.88 5.00 -1.08
C PHE A 416 30.74 4.51 -2.52
N ASP A 417 30.85 3.20 -2.69
CA ASP A 417 30.57 2.55 -3.97
C ASP A 417 29.05 2.37 -4.13
N PHE A 418 28.43 3.36 -4.78
CA PHE A 418 26.99 3.39 -5.02
C PHE A 418 26.51 2.30 -5.99
N SER A 419 27.41 1.58 -6.69
CA SER A 419 27.01 0.44 -7.52
C SER A 419 26.48 -0.73 -6.68
N ASN A 420 26.98 -0.88 -5.44
CA ASN A 420 26.45 -1.85 -4.47
C ASN A 420 25.13 -1.41 -3.81
N LEU A 421 24.77 -0.13 -3.89
CA LEU A 421 23.49 0.39 -3.36
C LEU A 421 22.28 -0.25 -4.09
N LEU A 422 22.48 -0.61 -5.36
CA LEU A 422 21.50 -1.30 -6.21
C LEU A 422 21.42 -2.80 -5.93
N LEU A 423 22.43 -3.39 -5.28
CA LEU A 423 22.54 -4.83 -5.01
C LEU A 423 22.04 -5.24 -3.61
N GLY A 424 21.55 -4.30 -2.80
CA GLY A 424 20.83 -4.59 -1.55
C GLY A 424 21.67 -5.10 -0.38
N ASN A 425 23.00 -5.12 -0.49
CA ASN A 425 23.89 -5.59 0.57
C ASN A 425 24.48 -4.42 1.37
N PHE A 426 23.71 -3.81 2.29
CA PHE A 426 24.30 -2.97 3.34
C PHE A 426 23.59 -3.04 4.69
N ASN A 427 24.40 -3.21 5.74
CA ASN A 427 24.12 -2.72 7.08
C ASN A 427 24.48 -1.22 7.11
N VAL A 428 23.47 -0.35 7.18
CA VAL A 428 23.69 1.07 7.46
C VAL A 428 24.07 1.18 8.94
N ILE A 429 25.31 1.53 9.23
CA ILE A 429 25.69 2.01 10.57
C ILE A 429 24.89 3.29 10.80
N ASN A 430 24.03 3.25 11.81
CA ASN A 430 23.15 4.35 12.22
C ASN A 430 23.93 5.68 12.29
N PRO A 431 23.60 6.72 11.48
CA PRO A 431 24.27 8.02 11.55
C PRO A 431 24.01 8.74 12.88
N LEU A 432 22.93 8.39 13.59
CA LEU A 432 22.61 8.89 14.93
C LEU A 432 23.26 8.05 16.05
N GLY A 433 23.92 6.94 15.69
CA GLY A 433 24.66 6.06 16.61
C GLY A 433 26.15 6.42 16.74
N ILE A 434 26.65 7.42 16.01
CA ILE A 434 28.02 7.92 16.11
C ILE A 434 28.19 8.81 17.35
N ASN A 435 27.69 8.37 18.50
CA ASN A 435 27.74 9.14 19.75
C ASN A 435 28.68 8.53 20.79
N SER A 436 29.57 7.62 20.40
CA SER A 436 30.55 7.06 21.36
C SER A 436 31.92 6.68 20.80
N MET A 437 32.10 6.48 19.49
CA MET A 437 33.44 6.15 18.93
C MET A 437 34.19 7.32 18.28
N PHE A 438 33.52 8.38 17.82
CA PHE A 438 34.17 9.50 17.13
C PHE A 438 34.29 10.79 17.96
N HIS A 439 33.89 10.76 19.24
CA HIS A 439 34.28 11.79 20.24
C HIS A 439 35.80 11.85 20.52
N ARG A 440 36.61 11.05 19.81
CA ARG A 440 38.08 11.13 19.78
C ARG A 440 38.63 11.81 18.53
N VAL A 441 37.86 12.68 17.88
CA VAL A 441 38.38 13.60 16.85
C VAL A 441 39.03 14.85 17.51
N ASN A 442 39.76 14.65 18.61
CA ASN A 442 40.74 15.64 19.09
C ASN A 442 42.06 15.58 18.29
N THR A 443 42.09 14.79 17.21
CA THR A 443 43.29 14.51 16.40
C THR A 443 43.16 14.88 14.92
N LEU A 444 42.07 15.51 14.47
CA LEU A 444 41.99 16.11 13.12
C LEU A 444 42.73 17.46 13.01
N LYS A 445 43.70 17.72 13.89
CA LYS A 445 44.77 18.72 13.67
C LYS A 445 45.89 18.21 12.77
N THR A 446 45.84 16.94 12.36
CA THR A 446 46.74 16.39 11.35
C THR A 446 45.95 15.88 10.15
N SER A 447 45.88 16.76 9.16
CA SER A 447 45.98 16.42 7.74
C SER A 447 44.89 15.50 7.16
N LEU A 448 43.86 16.11 6.55
CA LEU A 448 43.52 15.77 5.17
C LEU A 448 44.69 16.19 4.25
N LYS A 449 45.88 15.61 4.46
CA LYS A 449 46.77 15.27 3.36
C LYS A 449 46.23 13.92 2.91
N ILE A 450 45.14 13.97 2.15
CA ILE A 450 44.86 12.88 1.24
C ILE A 450 46.09 12.87 0.33
N SER A 451 47.01 11.92 0.55
CA SER A 451 48.13 11.78 -0.37
C SER A 451 47.50 11.38 -1.70
N LEU A 452 47.78 12.13 -2.76
CA LEU A 452 47.32 11.79 -4.11
C LEU A 452 47.65 10.32 -4.46
N LEU A 453 48.73 9.78 -3.88
CA LEU A 453 49.13 8.38 -4.00
C LEU A 453 48.14 7.36 -3.40
N ASP A 454 47.43 7.69 -2.32
CA ASP A 454 46.44 6.77 -1.74
C ASP A 454 45.12 6.77 -2.52
N LEU A 455 44.85 7.84 -3.29
CA LEU A 455 43.72 7.95 -4.22
C LEU A 455 44.01 7.40 -5.62
N GLU A 456 45.29 7.39 -6.05
CA GLU A 456 45.75 6.81 -7.32
C GLU A 456 45.76 5.27 -7.27
N ASN A 457 46.00 4.68 -6.10
CA ASN A 457 46.04 3.23 -5.93
C ASN A 457 44.65 2.57 -5.74
N SER A 458 43.58 3.36 -5.59
CA SER A 458 42.20 2.87 -5.61
C SER A 458 41.61 3.03 -7.02
N GLU A 459 42.20 2.37 -8.02
CA GLU A 459 41.60 2.28 -9.35
C GLU A 459 40.30 1.48 -9.27
N ILE A 460 39.19 2.19 -9.09
CA ILE A 460 37.91 1.75 -9.64
C ILE A 460 37.71 2.63 -10.88
N LEU A 461 37.77 2.00 -12.05
CA LEU A 461 37.53 2.63 -13.34
C LEU A 461 36.19 3.40 -13.30
N ASP A 462 36.29 4.73 -13.36
CA ASP A 462 35.15 5.63 -13.51
C ASP A 462 34.71 5.59 -14.98
N ASN A 463 34.03 4.51 -15.35
CA ASN A 463 33.49 4.32 -16.70
C ASN A 463 32.27 5.22 -16.99
N ASN A 464 31.89 6.13 -16.08
CA ASN A 464 30.75 7.03 -16.27
C ASN A 464 31.10 8.33 -17.02
N ASN A 465 32.35 8.52 -17.44
CA ASN A 465 32.75 9.70 -18.23
C ASN A 465 32.74 9.48 -19.74
N GLN A 466 32.27 8.33 -20.22
CA GLN A 466 32.06 8.10 -21.65
C GLN A 466 30.67 7.52 -21.86
N LEU A 467 29.74 8.37 -22.27
CA LEU A 467 28.64 8.16 -23.21
C LEU A 467 27.68 9.34 -23.00
N GLY A 468 27.80 10.33 -23.89
CA GLY A 468 26.90 11.48 -23.94
C GLY A 468 25.55 11.15 -24.55
#